data_AF-A0A7G9RCG4-F1
#
_entry.id   AF-A0A7G9RCG4-F1
#
_cell.length_a   1.000
_cell.length_b   1.000
_cell.length_c   1.000
_cell.angle_alpha   90.00
_cell.angle_beta   90.00
_cell.angle_gamma   90.00
#
_symmetry.space_group_name_H-M   'P 1'
#
loop_
_entity.id
_entity.type
_entity.pdbx_description
1 polymer ?
#
loop_
_entity_poly.entity_id
_entity_poly.type
_entity_poly.pdbx_seq_one_letter_code
_entity_poly.pdbx_strand_id
1 'polypeptide(L)'
;MTSSHVRRAVGAGLTALAAGLAGVLATPPAVAAVRVTPGDFTGYAFDARCAPTQQQMDAWLTSSPFWGAGIYIGGSMQGCSEADQQHLDATWVRRQTDRGWRLLPIWVGKQAPCYDPASTGTTTGTDPGSSTPPDTIDADPADGYAAAAKQGRAEARLAVAAAQALGVATASTVWYDLEAFDVSQTDCRRPALSFLSGWTTQVRKLGFRSGVYSSVSSGIHALDNADNLSPGSYVMPDQVWYAWDNGRADVAIDAKWVRTASWSGARVHQYDLDVPAAYGGVELQIDRSFMSVGRGSVAPKPPSTCGVSIDFADYRTLKQGSTGGQVKALQCLLEQQRRYDGRVDGRFDRDVARAVRSFQSSRGLPVTGKVNARTWTVLLARGSSPVLKRGSASNDVRRLQRTLNVATAADLRVRGVLDAKTSRWVSAYQSAVGLPATGVVESGTWAALHTGRR
;
A
#
# COMPACT_ATOMS: atom_id res chain seq x y z
N MET A 1 33.47 -86.52 -13.50
CA MET A 1 33.78 -86.66 -12.06
C MET A 1 32.74 -85.88 -11.28
N THR A 2 31.82 -86.62 -10.65
CA THR A 2 31.30 -86.45 -9.27
C THR A 2 31.73 -85.18 -8.51
N SER A 3 30.94 -84.49 -7.70
CA SER A 3 29.56 -84.63 -7.18
C SER A 3 29.37 -83.49 -6.16
N SER A 4 28.12 -83.10 -5.83
CA SER A 4 27.65 -82.40 -4.60
C SER A 4 26.61 -81.31 -4.93
N HIS A 5 25.40 -81.17 -4.39
CA HIS A 5 24.50 -81.91 -3.47
C HIS A 5 23.06 -81.51 -3.89
N VAL A 6 22.13 -82.43 -4.18
CA VAL A 6 21.08 -83.01 -3.30
C VAL A 6 20.12 -82.00 -2.62
N ARG A 7 18.88 -81.96 -3.16
CA ARG A 7 17.52 -81.93 -2.51
C ARG A 7 17.16 -80.72 -1.61
N ARG A 8 15.91 -80.25 -1.45
CA ARG A 8 14.54 -80.69 -1.78
C ARG A 8 13.60 -79.48 -1.60
N ALA A 9 12.40 -79.57 -2.19
CA ALA A 9 11.30 -78.62 -2.18
C ALA A 9 10.69 -78.27 -0.81
N VAL A 10 10.09 -77.08 -0.69
CA VAL A 10 8.85 -76.77 0.08
C VAL A 10 8.16 -75.55 -0.56
N GLY A 11 6.85 -75.60 -0.75
CA GLY A 11 6.03 -74.49 -1.25
C GLY A 11 5.37 -73.66 -0.14
N ALA A 12 5.00 -72.42 -0.48
CA ALA A 12 4.00 -71.55 0.15
C ALA A 12 3.72 -70.44 -0.89
N GLY A 13 2.50 -70.04 -1.24
CA GLY A 13 1.43 -69.58 -0.36
C GLY A 13 1.15 -68.11 -0.73
N LEU A 14 -0.01 -67.86 -1.34
CA LEU A 14 -0.56 -66.60 -1.86
C LEU A 14 -0.25 -65.31 -1.07
N THR A 15 -0.09 -64.19 -1.79
CA THR A 15 -0.71 -62.90 -1.41
C THR A 15 -0.91 -62.01 -2.64
N ALA A 16 -2.16 -61.66 -2.90
CA ALA A 16 -2.56 -60.68 -3.90
C ALA A 16 -2.32 -59.27 -3.35
N LEU A 17 -1.55 -58.44 -4.07
CA LEU A 17 -1.46 -57.01 -3.81
C LEU A 17 -2.53 -56.29 -4.64
N ALA A 18 -3.57 -55.80 -3.95
CA ALA A 18 -4.49 -54.81 -4.47
C ALA A 18 -3.77 -53.46 -4.57
N ALA A 19 -3.44 -53.02 -5.79
CA ALA A 19 -2.97 -51.67 -6.04
C ALA A 19 -4.18 -50.71 -6.10
N GLY A 20 -4.42 -49.98 -5.01
CA GLY A 20 -5.39 -48.90 -4.96
C GLY A 20 -4.90 -47.71 -5.79
N LEU A 21 -5.57 -47.45 -6.92
CA LEU A 21 -5.47 -46.19 -7.65
C LEU A 21 -6.26 -45.11 -6.91
N ALA A 22 -5.62 -44.44 -5.95
CA ALA A 22 -6.10 -43.18 -5.42
C ALA A 22 -5.71 -42.06 -6.39
N GLY A 23 -6.65 -41.63 -7.22
CA GLY A 23 -6.51 -40.44 -8.07
C GLY A 23 -6.35 -39.20 -7.20
N VAL A 24 -5.15 -38.65 -7.14
CA VAL A 24 -4.91 -37.32 -6.59
C VAL A 24 -5.39 -36.32 -7.63
N LEU A 25 -6.60 -35.78 -7.44
CA LEU A 25 -6.99 -34.53 -8.09
C LEU A 25 -6.09 -33.43 -7.52
N ALA A 26 -4.97 -33.18 -8.18
CA ALA A 26 -4.18 -31.99 -7.93
C ALA A 26 -5.00 -30.78 -8.41
N THR A 27 -5.65 -30.09 -7.48
CA THR A 27 -6.07 -28.71 -7.73
C THR A 27 -4.81 -27.92 -8.06
N PRO A 28 -4.70 -27.26 -9.24
CA PRO A 28 -3.59 -26.35 -9.46
C PRO A 28 -3.65 -25.30 -8.34
N PRO A 29 -2.50 -24.87 -7.77
CA PRO A 29 -2.53 -23.72 -6.89
C PRO A 29 -3.10 -22.56 -7.72
N ALA A 30 -4.13 -21.89 -7.19
CA ALA A 30 -4.50 -20.58 -7.69
C ALA A 30 -3.23 -19.75 -7.60
N VAL A 31 -2.60 -19.47 -8.75
CA VAL A 31 -1.46 -18.55 -8.81
C VAL A 31 -2.03 -17.22 -8.32
N ALA A 32 -1.74 -16.89 -7.06
CA ALA A 32 -2.19 -15.64 -6.47
C ALA A 32 -1.77 -14.53 -7.43
N ALA A 33 -2.72 -13.71 -7.87
CA ALA A 33 -2.43 -12.61 -8.78
C ALA A 33 -1.34 -11.74 -8.16
N VAL A 34 -0.16 -11.71 -8.78
CA VAL A 34 0.99 -10.93 -8.30
C VAL A 34 0.54 -9.47 -8.23
N ARG A 35 0.55 -8.88 -7.03
CA ARG A 35 -0.01 -7.54 -6.81
C ARG A 35 0.92 -6.48 -7.38
N VAL A 36 0.41 -5.72 -8.36
CA VAL A 36 1.07 -4.51 -8.87
C VAL A 36 1.33 -3.52 -7.73
N THR A 37 2.55 -3.00 -7.66
CA THR A 37 2.97 -2.10 -6.59
C THR A 37 3.64 -0.82 -7.13
N PRO A 38 3.38 0.38 -6.55
CA PRO A 38 2.32 0.65 -5.58
C PRO A 38 0.90 0.54 -6.17
N GLY A 39 0.76 0.55 -7.51
CA GLY A 39 -0.53 0.56 -8.20
C GLY A 39 -1.29 1.87 -8.01
N ASP A 40 -2.62 1.83 -8.09
CA ASP A 40 -3.48 2.97 -7.75
C ASP A 40 -3.50 3.18 -6.22
N PHE A 41 -3.02 4.33 -5.74
CA PHE A 41 -2.94 4.59 -4.30
C PHE A 41 -2.84 6.06 -3.92
N THR A 42 -3.50 6.43 -2.82
CA THR A 42 -3.31 7.71 -2.12
C THR A 42 -3.12 7.49 -0.63
N GLY A 43 -1.97 7.86 -0.07
CA GLY A 43 -1.70 7.66 1.36
C GLY A 43 -0.22 7.74 1.69
N TYR A 44 0.11 7.39 2.94
CA TYR A 44 1.48 7.50 3.44
C TYR A 44 2.35 6.33 2.97
N ALA A 45 3.59 6.65 2.65
CA ALA A 45 4.72 5.74 2.43
C ALA A 45 5.88 6.16 3.33
N PHE A 46 6.80 5.25 3.57
CA PHE A 46 8.12 5.56 4.12
C PHE A 46 9.16 4.83 3.31
N ASP A 47 10.42 5.18 3.45
CA ASP A 47 11.53 4.33 3.08
C ASP A 47 12.58 4.35 4.18
N ALA A 48 13.40 3.31 4.22
CA ALA A 48 14.46 3.13 5.19
C ALA A 48 15.69 2.61 4.45
N ARG A 49 16.89 2.94 4.94
CA ARG A 49 18.17 2.57 4.31
C ARG A 49 18.20 1.10 3.86
N CYS A 50 17.84 0.18 4.75
CA CYS A 50 17.77 -1.26 4.48
C CYS A 50 16.33 -1.75 4.65
N ALA A 51 15.99 -2.90 4.04
CA ALA A 51 14.66 -3.48 4.22
C ALA A 51 14.43 -3.87 5.69
N PRO A 52 13.33 -3.44 6.32
CA PRO A 52 13.08 -3.76 7.72
C PRO A 52 12.91 -5.26 7.98
N THR A 53 13.26 -5.69 9.20
CA THR A 53 12.99 -7.04 9.69
C THR A 53 11.50 -7.37 9.61
N GLN A 54 11.17 -8.66 9.64
CA GLN A 54 9.77 -9.06 9.63
C GLN A 54 9.00 -8.59 10.88
N GLN A 55 9.66 -8.55 12.04
CA GLN A 55 9.08 -8.05 13.29
C GLN A 55 8.71 -6.57 13.17
N GLN A 56 9.60 -5.75 12.60
CA GLN A 56 9.34 -4.34 12.31
C GLN A 56 8.13 -4.19 11.39
N MET A 57 8.10 -4.89 10.26
CA MET A 57 6.97 -4.84 9.32
C MET A 57 5.65 -5.31 9.93
N ASP A 58 5.68 -6.33 10.79
CA ASP A 58 4.49 -6.85 11.48
C ASP A 58 3.93 -5.83 12.48
N ALA A 59 4.79 -5.22 13.31
CA ALA A 59 4.40 -4.20 14.27
C ALA A 59 3.90 -2.94 13.58
N TRP A 60 4.62 -2.45 12.57
CA TRP A 60 4.27 -1.23 11.84
C TRP A 60 3.01 -1.36 11.00
N LEU A 61 2.66 -2.56 10.53
CA LEU A 61 1.44 -2.76 9.75
C LEU A 61 0.20 -2.31 10.53
N THR A 62 0.11 -2.63 11.82
CA THR A 62 -1.08 -2.39 12.64
C THR A 62 -1.01 -1.06 13.40
N SER A 63 0.17 -0.49 13.60
CA SER A 63 0.38 0.66 14.48
C SER A 63 0.83 1.94 13.76
N SER A 64 1.38 1.85 12.55
CA SER A 64 1.83 3.01 11.75
C SER A 64 0.77 3.45 10.73
N PRO A 65 0.80 4.72 10.26
CA PRO A 65 -0.11 5.21 9.23
C PRO A 65 0.26 4.76 7.81
N PHE A 66 1.40 4.09 7.61
CA PHE A 66 1.98 3.82 6.31
C PHE A 66 1.41 2.56 5.65
N TRP A 67 1.01 2.65 4.39
CA TRP A 67 0.84 1.48 3.52
C TRP A 67 1.99 1.32 2.55
N GLY A 68 2.71 2.41 2.24
CA GLY A 68 3.87 2.39 1.35
C GLY A 68 5.17 2.06 2.08
N ALA A 69 6.05 1.32 1.43
CA ALA A 69 7.41 1.07 1.90
C ALA A 69 8.39 1.07 0.71
N GLY A 70 9.33 2.02 0.67
CA GLY A 70 10.45 2.00 -0.25
C GLY A 70 11.42 0.87 0.09
N ILE A 71 11.91 0.20 -0.94
CA ILE A 71 12.91 -0.86 -0.82
C ILE A 71 14.01 -0.62 -1.85
N TYR A 72 15.24 -0.51 -1.39
CA TYR A 72 16.42 -0.41 -2.24
C TYR A 72 16.74 -1.79 -2.80
N ILE A 73 16.63 -1.95 -4.11
CA ILE A 73 16.74 -3.26 -4.80
C ILE A 73 18.05 -3.43 -5.57
N GLY A 74 18.98 -2.48 -5.44
CA GLY A 74 20.28 -2.51 -6.10
C GLY A 74 20.73 -1.16 -6.66
N GLY A 75 21.79 -1.24 -7.45
CA GLY A 75 22.46 -0.11 -8.08
C GLY A 75 23.83 0.17 -7.46
N SER A 76 24.74 0.75 -8.24
CA SER A 76 26.14 0.96 -7.85
C SER A 76 26.33 1.93 -6.68
N MET A 77 25.31 2.73 -6.36
CA MET A 77 25.33 3.79 -5.37
C MET A 77 24.37 3.51 -4.20
N GLN A 78 23.87 2.28 -4.04
CA GLN A 78 22.94 1.95 -2.95
C GLN A 78 23.59 2.12 -1.57
N GLY A 79 22.83 2.71 -0.63
CA GLY A 79 23.34 2.97 0.72
C GLY A 79 23.39 1.75 1.64
N CYS A 80 22.59 0.71 1.40
CA CYS A 80 22.63 -0.53 2.18
C CYS A 80 23.54 -1.56 1.51
N SER A 81 24.56 -2.03 2.23
CA SER A 81 25.44 -3.08 1.72
C SER A 81 24.69 -4.42 1.60
N GLU A 82 25.16 -5.32 0.74
CA GLU A 82 24.58 -6.68 0.66
C GLU A 82 24.62 -7.42 2.00
N ALA A 83 25.64 -7.16 2.83
CA ALA A 83 25.78 -7.74 4.16
C ALA A 83 24.74 -7.21 5.16
N ASP A 84 24.31 -5.96 5.00
CA ASP A 84 23.29 -5.31 5.85
C ASP A 84 21.86 -5.58 5.33
N GLN A 85 21.71 -5.86 4.03
CA GLN A 85 20.43 -6.08 3.35
C GLN A 85 19.89 -7.52 3.54
N GLN A 86 19.91 -8.03 4.77
CA GLN A 86 19.70 -9.46 5.09
C GLN A 86 18.26 -9.97 4.90
N HIS A 87 17.29 -9.08 4.75
CA HIS A 87 15.87 -9.43 4.78
C HIS A 87 15.17 -9.34 3.44
N LEU A 88 15.78 -8.68 2.45
CA LEU A 88 15.12 -8.44 1.17
C LEU A 88 15.32 -9.63 0.24
N ASP A 89 14.31 -10.50 0.22
CA ASP A 89 14.21 -11.60 -0.74
C ASP A 89 12.77 -11.71 -1.29
N ALA A 90 12.56 -12.66 -2.22
CA ALA A 90 11.25 -12.89 -2.82
C ALA A 90 10.17 -13.34 -1.81
N THR A 91 10.57 -14.01 -0.72
CA THR A 91 9.65 -14.44 0.34
C THR A 91 9.17 -13.23 1.14
N TRP A 92 10.09 -12.34 1.51
CA TRP A 92 9.78 -11.09 2.21
C TRP A 92 8.88 -10.20 1.36
N VAL A 93 9.19 -10.01 0.07
CA VAL A 93 8.38 -9.20 -0.85
C VAL A 93 6.97 -9.77 -1.00
N ARG A 94 6.85 -11.08 -1.19
CA ARG A 94 5.53 -11.75 -1.24
C ARG A 94 4.76 -11.55 0.05
N ARG A 95 5.38 -11.77 1.20
CA ARG A 95 4.71 -11.61 2.51
C ARG A 95 4.21 -10.19 2.72
N GLN A 96 4.98 -9.17 2.33
CA GLN A 96 4.56 -7.78 2.51
C GLN A 96 3.41 -7.42 1.57
N THR A 97 3.51 -7.78 0.29
CA THR A 97 2.47 -7.49 -0.70
C THR A 97 1.16 -8.25 -0.40
N ASP A 98 1.24 -9.50 0.06
CA ASP A 98 0.05 -10.27 0.51
C ASP A 98 -0.65 -9.64 1.72
N ARG A 99 0.12 -8.97 2.60
CA ARG A 99 -0.40 -8.22 3.75
C ARG A 99 -0.85 -6.80 3.40
N GLY A 100 -0.78 -6.42 2.13
CA GLY A 100 -1.30 -5.16 1.62
C GLY A 100 -0.32 -4.00 1.60
N TRP A 101 0.96 -4.22 1.94
CA TRP A 101 2.00 -3.22 1.74
C TRP A 101 2.13 -2.87 0.25
N ARG A 102 2.37 -1.59 -0.01
CA ARG A 102 2.64 -1.00 -1.33
C ARG A 102 4.14 -0.72 -1.43
N LEU A 103 4.90 -1.68 -1.91
CA LEU A 103 6.35 -1.53 -2.07
C LEU A 103 6.69 -0.53 -3.19
N LEU A 104 7.74 0.27 -2.99
CA LEU A 104 8.35 1.13 -3.99
C LEU A 104 9.79 0.64 -4.25
N PRO A 105 10.04 -0.17 -5.28
CA PRO A 105 11.38 -0.64 -5.62
C PRO A 105 12.26 0.49 -6.17
N ILE A 106 13.35 0.80 -5.46
CA ILE A 106 14.26 1.91 -5.73
C ILE A 106 15.60 1.35 -6.22
N TRP A 107 16.11 1.93 -7.31
CA TRP A 107 17.40 1.59 -7.89
C TRP A 107 18.32 2.81 -7.84
N VAL A 108 19.45 2.69 -7.13
CA VAL A 108 20.39 3.80 -6.89
C VAL A 108 21.66 3.55 -7.70
N GLY A 109 21.66 4.00 -8.95
CA GLY A 109 22.74 3.77 -9.90
C GLY A 109 23.62 5.01 -10.11
N LYS A 110 24.12 5.16 -11.33
CA LYS A 110 24.88 6.32 -11.79
C LYS A 110 24.20 7.65 -11.47
N GLN A 111 24.98 8.58 -10.93
CA GLN A 111 24.53 9.94 -10.63
C GLN A 111 24.93 10.93 -11.73
N ALA A 112 24.36 12.14 -11.68
CA ALA A 112 24.69 13.18 -12.66
C ALA A 112 26.21 13.48 -12.69
N PRO A 113 26.78 13.94 -13.81
CA PRO A 113 28.23 14.16 -13.92
C PRO A 113 28.82 15.12 -12.87
N CYS A 114 28.05 16.12 -12.43
CA CYS A 114 28.43 17.02 -11.33
C CYS A 114 27.74 16.68 -10.00
N TYR A 115 27.36 15.44 -9.80
CA TYR A 115 26.93 14.99 -8.49
C TYR A 115 28.06 15.16 -7.49
N ASP A 116 27.79 15.91 -6.42
CA ASP A 116 28.71 16.11 -5.30
C ASP A 116 28.00 15.72 -4.00
N PRO A 117 28.36 14.56 -3.40
CA PRO A 117 27.74 14.08 -2.16
C PRO A 117 27.97 15.02 -0.97
N ALA A 118 28.99 15.89 -1.00
CA ALA A 118 29.22 16.88 0.06
C ALA A 118 28.22 18.05 -0.02
N SER A 119 27.66 18.32 -1.21
CA SER A 119 26.74 19.43 -1.47
C SER A 119 25.27 19.08 -1.28
N THR A 120 24.92 17.79 -1.37
CA THR A 120 23.53 17.31 -1.32
C THR A 120 23.01 17.12 0.11
N GLY A 121 23.88 17.14 1.13
CA GLY A 121 23.49 16.91 2.53
C GLY A 121 22.97 15.49 2.80
N THR A 122 22.93 14.64 1.77
CA THR A 122 22.47 13.26 1.84
C THR A 122 23.66 12.36 2.15
N THR A 123 23.51 11.52 3.18
CA THR A 123 24.48 10.48 3.54
C THR A 123 24.27 9.20 2.72
N THR A 124 23.63 9.30 1.56
CA THR A 124 23.29 8.14 0.71
C THR A 124 24.52 7.69 -0.09
N GLY A 125 24.96 6.47 0.21
CA GLY A 125 25.78 5.65 -0.71
C GLY A 125 27.30 5.77 -0.59
N THR A 126 27.85 6.85 -0.05
CA THR A 126 29.26 6.88 0.38
C THR A 126 29.32 6.70 1.88
N ASP A 127 29.93 5.61 2.35
CA ASP A 127 30.39 5.53 3.73
C ASP A 127 31.05 6.88 4.10
N PRO A 128 30.76 7.47 5.27
CA PRO A 128 31.51 8.64 5.72
C PRO A 128 33.00 8.27 5.81
N GLY A 129 33.76 8.60 4.76
CA GLY A 129 35.15 8.18 4.55
C GLY A 129 35.46 7.43 3.24
N SER A 130 34.48 7.14 2.37
CA SER A 130 34.73 6.53 1.05
C SER A 130 35.49 7.50 0.14
N SER A 131 36.68 7.08 -0.31
CA SER A 131 37.51 7.79 -1.30
C SER A 131 37.17 7.42 -2.75
N THR A 132 36.22 6.52 -2.96
CA THR A 132 35.79 6.11 -4.31
C THR A 132 34.93 7.20 -4.92
N PRO A 133 35.29 7.74 -6.10
CA PRO A 133 34.47 8.70 -6.82
C PRO A 133 33.06 8.14 -7.08
N PRO A 134 32.01 8.97 -7.06
CA PRO A 134 30.68 8.51 -7.38
C PRO A 134 30.65 7.91 -8.79
N ASP A 135 29.87 6.84 -8.97
CA ASP A 135 29.61 6.31 -10.31
C ASP A 135 28.73 7.31 -11.07
N THR A 136 29.22 7.85 -12.19
CA THR A 136 28.59 8.98 -12.87
C THR A 136 28.15 8.65 -14.29
N ILE A 137 27.15 9.39 -14.75
CA ILE A 137 26.63 9.33 -16.11
C ILE A 137 27.67 9.88 -17.09
N ASP A 138 27.78 9.25 -18.25
CA ASP A 138 28.64 9.70 -19.34
C ASP A 138 28.20 11.07 -19.87
N ALA A 139 29.11 12.04 -19.86
CA ALA A 139 28.84 13.42 -20.25
C ALA A 139 29.19 13.73 -21.72
N ASP A 140 29.62 12.74 -22.51
CA ASP A 140 29.98 12.94 -23.92
C ASP A 140 28.76 13.46 -24.71
N PRO A 141 28.83 14.69 -25.28
CA PRO A 141 27.73 15.26 -26.05
C PRO A 141 27.52 14.59 -27.42
N ALA A 142 28.40 13.67 -27.84
CA ALA A 142 28.28 12.95 -29.10
C ALA A 142 26.89 12.33 -29.29
N ASP A 143 26.36 12.48 -30.51
CA ASP A 143 25.04 12.00 -30.93
C ASP A 143 23.91 12.40 -29.96
N GLY A 144 24.03 13.57 -29.33
CA GLY A 144 23.04 14.07 -28.36
C GLY A 144 23.05 13.29 -27.05
N TYR A 145 24.23 12.99 -26.51
CA TYR A 145 24.44 12.19 -25.28
C TYR A 145 23.94 10.75 -25.42
N ALA A 146 24.21 10.12 -26.56
CA ALA A 146 23.77 8.75 -26.84
C ALA A 146 24.35 7.73 -25.85
N ALA A 147 25.56 7.98 -25.32
CA ALA A 147 26.19 7.17 -24.29
C ALA A 147 25.39 7.19 -22.97
N ALA A 148 25.00 8.37 -22.49
CA ALA A 148 24.13 8.52 -21.32
C ALA A 148 22.80 7.77 -21.48
N ALA A 149 22.15 7.93 -22.64
CA ALA A 149 20.91 7.21 -22.92
C ALA A 149 21.10 5.68 -22.96
N LYS A 150 22.26 5.21 -23.44
CA LYS A 150 22.62 3.78 -23.42
C LYS A 150 22.83 3.27 -22.00
N GLN A 151 23.48 4.06 -21.13
CA GLN A 151 23.64 3.74 -19.71
C GLN A 151 22.27 3.66 -19.01
N GLY A 152 21.36 4.61 -19.24
CA GLY A 152 20.02 4.56 -18.65
C GLY A 152 19.23 3.31 -19.06
N ARG A 153 19.36 2.88 -20.33
CA ARG A 153 18.79 1.60 -20.78
C ARG A 153 19.47 0.38 -20.13
N ALA A 154 20.75 0.46 -19.79
CA ALA A 154 21.44 -0.65 -19.13
C ALA A 154 20.96 -0.79 -17.68
N GLU A 155 20.92 0.32 -16.93
CA GLU A 155 20.42 0.39 -15.56
C GLU A 155 18.98 -0.10 -15.45
N ALA A 156 18.11 0.29 -16.39
CA ALA A 156 16.73 -0.20 -16.46
C ALA A 156 16.61 -1.72 -16.60
N ARG A 157 17.52 -2.38 -17.34
CA ARG A 157 17.51 -3.84 -17.47
C ARG A 157 17.92 -4.50 -16.15
N LEU A 158 18.92 -3.95 -15.48
CA LEU A 158 19.40 -4.47 -14.20
C LEU A 158 18.34 -4.30 -13.12
N ALA A 159 17.75 -3.11 -13.00
CA ALA A 159 16.72 -2.81 -12.02
C ALA A 159 15.47 -3.66 -12.20
N VAL A 160 15.00 -3.82 -13.45
CA VAL A 160 13.85 -4.69 -13.72
C VAL A 160 14.17 -6.16 -13.47
N ALA A 161 15.37 -6.63 -13.82
CA ALA A 161 15.79 -7.99 -13.50
C ALA A 161 15.82 -8.24 -11.98
N ALA A 162 16.36 -7.28 -11.20
CA ALA A 162 16.36 -7.34 -9.74
C ALA A 162 14.93 -7.35 -9.16
N ALA A 163 14.05 -6.47 -9.66
CA ALA A 163 12.65 -6.43 -9.26
C ALA A 163 11.94 -7.77 -9.57
N GLN A 164 12.17 -8.35 -10.76
CA GLN A 164 11.61 -9.64 -11.15
C GLN A 164 12.15 -10.79 -10.29
N ALA A 165 13.44 -10.80 -9.96
CA ALA A 165 14.04 -11.80 -9.07
C ALA A 165 13.42 -11.76 -7.66
N LEU A 166 13.04 -10.57 -7.18
CA LEU A 166 12.30 -10.36 -5.94
C LEU A 166 10.80 -10.67 -6.06
N GLY A 167 10.31 -11.04 -7.25
CA GLY A 167 8.90 -11.36 -7.48
C GLY A 167 7.97 -10.14 -7.60
N VAL A 168 8.51 -8.95 -7.87
CA VAL A 168 7.71 -7.76 -8.15
C VAL A 168 6.94 -7.95 -9.46
N ALA A 169 5.63 -7.71 -9.42
CA ALA A 169 4.76 -7.89 -10.58
C ALA A 169 5.14 -6.95 -11.73
N THR A 170 4.98 -7.42 -12.97
CA THR A 170 4.92 -6.53 -14.14
C THR A 170 3.83 -5.46 -13.96
N ALA A 171 3.94 -4.33 -14.66
CA ALA A 171 3.14 -3.11 -14.50
C ALA A 171 3.33 -2.37 -13.16
N SER A 172 4.14 -2.89 -12.23
CA SER A 172 4.62 -2.15 -11.06
C SER A 172 5.53 -1.00 -11.49
N THR A 173 5.71 -0.02 -10.59
CA THR A 173 6.65 1.09 -10.81
C THR A 173 8.02 0.69 -10.28
N VAL A 174 9.08 0.93 -11.06
CA VAL A 174 10.48 0.89 -10.59
C VAL A 174 11.02 2.32 -10.61
N TRP A 175 11.64 2.75 -9.52
CA TRP A 175 12.08 4.13 -9.30
C TRP A 175 13.58 4.21 -9.50
N TYR A 176 14.03 5.07 -10.43
CA TYR A 176 15.44 5.45 -10.49
C TYR A 176 15.70 6.55 -9.49
N ASP A 177 16.72 6.38 -8.67
CA ASP A 177 17.20 7.39 -7.74
C ASP A 177 18.30 8.24 -8.39
N LEU A 178 17.95 9.47 -8.77
CA LEU A 178 18.89 10.46 -9.24
C LEU A 178 18.92 11.63 -8.25
N GLU A 179 19.98 11.69 -7.47
CA GLU A 179 20.20 12.70 -6.44
C GLU A 179 20.23 14.12 -7.02
N ALA A 180 20.18 15.12 -6.14
CA ALA A 180 20.26 16.51 -6.55
C ALA A 180 21.57 16.80 -7.31
N PHE A 181 21.49 17.68 -8.32
CA PHE A 181 22.62 18.11 -9.13
C PHE A 181 22.39 19.53 -9.62
N ASP A 182 23.44 20.19 -10.11
CA ASP A 182 23.32 21.54 -10.62
C ASP A 182 22.63 21.55 -12.00
N VAL A 183 21.34 21.90 -12.00
CA VAL A 183 20.53 22.01 -13.21
C VAL A 183 20.91 23.19 -14.11
N SER A 184 21.69 24.16 -13.63
CA SER A 184 22.17 25.27 -14.45
C SER A 184 23.29 24.83 -15.41
N GLN A 185 24.06 23.80 -15.02
CA GLN A 185 25.14 23.25 -15.82
C GLN A 185 24.61 22.35 -16.93
N THR A 186 24.83 22.78 -18.17
CA THR A 186 24.34 22.06 -19.37
C THR A 186 24.95 20.67 -19.47
N ASP A 187 26.24 20.53 -19.16
CA ASP A 187 26.99 19.28 -19.21
C ASP A 187 26.65 18.32 -18.05
N CYS A 188 25.81 18.74 -17.11
CA CYS A 188 25.16 17.85 -16.15
C CYS A 188 23.72 17.55 -16.52
N ARG A 189 22.95 18.61 -16.79
CA ARG A 189 21.51 18.52 -17.03
C ARG A 189 21.18 17.68 -18.25
N ARG A 190 21.84 17.92 -19.39
CA ARG A 190 21.51 17.23 -20.65
C ARG A 190 21.86 15.73 -20.65
N PRO A 191 23.04 15.28 -20.18
CA PRO A 191 23.28 13.85 -20.05
C PRO A 191 22.36 13.19 -19.02
N ALA A 192 22.06 13.84 -17.89
CA ALA A 192 21.08 13.32 -16.91
C ALA A 192 19.68 13.12 -17.53
N LEU A 193 19.16 14.10 -18.27
CA LEU A 193 17.86 13.95 -18.97
C LEU A 193 17.91 12.86 -20.06
N SER A 194 19.03 12.74 -20.78
CA SER A 194 19.21 11.71 -21.82
C SER A 194 19.27 10.31 -21.21
N PHE A 195 19.94 10.17 -20.07
CA PHE A 195 19.96 8.97 -19.26
C PHE A 195 18.56 8.59 -18.77
N LEU A 196 17.82 9.51 -18.14
CA LEU A 196 16.46 9.26 -17.63
C LEU A 196 15.47 8.93 -18.76
N SER A 197 15.65 9.51 -19.95
CA SER A 197 14.91 9.17 -21.16
C SER A 197 15.18 7.71 -21.59
N GLY A 198 16.46 7.30 -21.57
CA GLY A 198 16.89 5.92 -21.83
C GLY A 198 16.32 4.93 -20.79
N TRP A 199 16.41 5.27 -19.51
CA TRP A 199 15.80 4.52 -18.40
C TRP A 199 14.31 4.30 -18.64
N THR A 200 13.56 5.39 -18.82
CA THR A 200 12.10 5.36 -19.00
C THR A 200 11.70 4.51 -20.19
N THR A 201 12.38 4.70 -21.32
CA THR A 201 12.13 3.93 -22.55
C THR A 201 12.27 2.43 -22.31
N GLN A 202 13.33 2.02 -21.62
CA GLN A 202 13.61 0.61 -21.40
C GLN A 202 12.74 -0.01 -20.32
N VAL A 203 12.44 0.68 -19.22
CA VAL A 203 11.51 0.20 -18.17
C VAL A 203 10.13 -0.08 -18.77
N ARG A 204 9.61 0.84 -19.59
CA ARG A 204 8.35 0.65 -20.32
C ARG A 204 8.40 -0.54 -21.28
N LYS A 205 9.50 -0.68 -22.04
CA LYS A 205 9.71 -1.81 -22.95
C LYS A 205 9.70 -3.16 -22.21
N LEU A 206 10.11 -3.18 -20.95
CA LEU A 206 10.12 -4.39 -20.11
C LEU A 206 8.79 -4.62 -19.38
N GLY A 207 7.76 -3.81 -19.65
CA GLY A 207 6.42 -3.98 -19.09
C GLY A 207 6.24 -3.41 -17.68
N PHE A 208 7.15 -2.56 -17.22
CA PHE A 208 7.04 -1.84 -15.94
C PHE A 208 6.72 -0.36 -16.18
N ARG A 209 6.28 0.34 -15.13
CA ARG A 209 6.15 1.79 -15.12
C ARG A 209 7.46 2.42 -14.66
N SER A 210 7.87 3.51 -15.30
CA SER A 210 9.05 4.26 -14.94
C SER A 210 8.73 5.32 -13.89
N GLY A 211 9.37 5.20 -12.73
CA GLY A 211 9.44 6.25 -11.71
C GLY A 211 10.82 6.90 -11.70
N VAL A 212 10.88 8.18 -11.34
CA VAL A 212 12.13 8.90 -11.07
C VAL A 212 12.02 9.61 -9.73
N TYR A 213 12.98 9.34 -8.85
CA TYR A 213 13.24 10.11 -7.64
C TYR A 213 14.30 11.18 -7.89
N SER A 214 14.07 12.41 -7.40
CA SER A 214 15.09 13.47 -7.32
C SER A 214 14.61 14.63 -6.43
N SER A 215 15.49 15.59 -6.14
CA SER A 215 15.08 16.86 -5.50
C SER A 215 14.11 17.66 -6.37
N VAL A 216 13.11 18.27 -5.73
CA VAL A 216 12.07 19.07 -6.40
C VAL A 216 12.64 20.23 -7.21
N SER A 217 13.71 20.86 -6.74
CA SER A 217 14.38 21.99 -7.40
C SER A 217 15.47 21.57 -8.39
N SER A 218 15.75 20.27 -8.49
CA SER A 218 16.80 19.69 -9.33
C SER A 218 16.20 18.82 -10.44
N GLY A 219 16.33 17.49 -10.37
CA GLY A 219 15.97 16.59 -11.45
C GLY A 219 14.49 16.68 -11.82
N ILE A 220 13.60 16.87 -10.83
CA ILE A 220 12.16 17.00 -11.10
C ILE A 220 11.86 18.34 -11.80
N HIS A 221 12.52 19.43 -11.41
CA HIS A 221 12.44 20.71 -12.11
C HIS A 221 12.98 20.61 -13.54
N ALA A 222 14.11 19.92 -13.74
CA ALA A 222 14.70 19.73 -15.06
C ALA A 222 13.80 18.91 -15.99
N LEU A 223 13.17 17.85 -15.48
CA LEU A 223 12.17 17.07 -16.21
C LEU A 223 10.94 17.92 -16.58
N ASP A 224 10.40 18.69 -15.63
CA ASP A 224 9.25 19.59 -15.89
C ASP A 224 9.56 20.60 -17.00
N ASN A 225 10.73 21.24 -16.93
CA ASN A 225 11.16 22.19 -17.95
C ASN A 225 11.37 21.52 -19.29
N ALA A 226 11.98 20.33 -19.33
CA ALA A 226 12.19 19.59 -20.56
C ALA A 226 10.86 19.25 -21.25
N ASP A 227 9.87 18.75 -20.50
CA ASP A 227 8.56 18.38 -21.02
C ASP A 227 7.78 19.60 -21.57
N ASN A 228 7.87 20.73 -20.88
CA ASN A 228 7.03 21.89 -21.19
C ASN A 228 7.70 22.92 -22.10
N LEU A 229 9.03 23.03 -22.11
CA LEU A 229 9.77 24.00 -22.94
C LEU A 229 10.37 23.35 -24.19
N SER A 230 10.50 22.02 -24.23
CA SER A 230 11.06 21.30 -25.37
C SER A 230 10.37 19.93 -25.55
N PRO A 231 9.04 19.90 -25.70
CA PRO A 231 8.26 18.66 -25.72
C PRO A 231 8.77 17.68 -26.76
N GLY A 232 8.86 16.41 -26.38
CA GLY A 232 9.36 15.33 -27.24
C GLY A 232 10.88 15.18 -27.31
N SER A 233 11.65 16.09 -26.70
CA SER A 233 13.12 15.97 -26.67
C SER A 233 13.61 14.80 -25.80
N TYR A 234 12.80 14.41 -24.81
CA TYR A 234 13.10 13.33 -23.87
C TYR A 234 11.83 12.54 -23.58
N VAL A 235 11.98 11.25 -23.27
CA VAL A 235 10.87 10.41 -22.83
C VAL A 235 10.65 10.62 -21.33
N MET A 236 9.53 11.25 -20.97
CA MET A 236 9.20 11.55 -19.57
C MET A 236 8.79 10.30 -18.77
N PRO A 237 9.18 10.20 -17.48
CA PRO A 237 8.77 9.10 -16.61
C PRO A 237 7.25 9.10 -16.38
N ASP A 238 6.71 7.94 -16.05
CA ASP A 238 5.28 7.77 -15.77
C ASP A 238 4.88 8.42 -14.44
N GLN A 239 5.80 8.47 -13.48
CA GLN A 239 5.60 9.00 -12.13
C GLN A 239 6.88 9.69 -11.63
N VAL A 240 6.71 10.70 -10.77
CA VAL A 240 7.81 11.39 -10.09
C VAL A 240 7.71 11.22 -8.59
N TRP A 241 8.85 11.00 -7.95
CA TRP A 241 9.03 11.06 -6.51
C TRP A 241 9.94 12.24 -6.22
N TYR A 242 9.44 13.28 -5.58
CA TYR A 242 10.24 14.48 -5.32
C TYR A 242 10.58 14.61 -3.84
N ALA A 243 11.86 14.88 -3.57
CA ALA A 243 12.31 15.28 -2.24
C ALA A 243 12.08 16.78 -2.06
N TRP A 244 11.32 17.12 -1.00
CA TRP A 244 11.12 18.49 -0.54
C TRP A 244 10.76 18.47 0.94
N ASP A 245 11.78 18.55 1.79
CA ASP A 245 11.62 18.52 3.24
C ASP A 245 10.89 19.76 3.79
N ASN A 246 9.56 19.74 3.74
CA ASN A 246 8.69 20.84 4.12
C ASN A 246 7.69 20.46 5.21
N GLY A 247 7.77 19.23 5.72
CA GLY A 247 6.90 18.66 6.75
C GLY A 247 5.44 18.43 6.32
N ARG A 248 5.09 18.55 5.03
CA ARG A 248 3.70 18.48 4.55
C ARG A 248 3.41 17.16 3.85
N ALA A 249 2.60 16.33 4.52
CA ALA A 249 2.12 15.07 3.99
C ALA A 249 0.99 15.22 2.94
N ASP A 250 1.35 15.78 1.80
CA ASP A 250 0.54 15.91 0.58
C ASP A 250 1.42 15.75 -0.68
N VAL A 251 0.86 15.96 -1.88
CA VAL A 251 1.60 15.94 -3.15
C VAL A 251 1.57 17.30 -3.88
N ALA A 252 1.37 18.38 -3.12
CA ALA A 252 1.45 19.73 -3.66
C ALA A 252 2.90 20.09 -3.95
N ILE A 253 3.14 20.75 -5.08
CA ILE A 253 4.45 21.26 -5.46
C ILE A 253 4.32 22.77 -5.67
N ASP A 254 5.31 23.52 -5.18
CA ASP A 254 5.43 24.95 -5.45
C ASP A 254 5.66 25.18 -6.95
N ALA A 255 4.80 26.01 -7.56
CA ALA A 255 4.79 26.26 -8.99
C ALA A 255 6.09 26.91 -9.50
N LYS A 256 6.92 27.47 -8.62
CA LYS A 256 8.26 27.97 -8.99
C LYS A 256 9.21 26.85 -9.44
N TRP A 257 8.98 25.61 -8.98
CA TRP A 257 9.79 24.45 -9.32
C TRP A 257 9.10 23.56 -10.36
N VAL A 258 7.83 23.24 -10.18
CA VAL A 258 7.13 22.33 -11.10
C VAL A 258 5.74 22.88 -11.36
N ARG A 259 5.36 22.96 -12.64
CA ARG A 259 4.01 23.39 -13.00
C ARG A 259 2.97 22.51 -12.32
N THR A 260 1.92 23.13 -11.77
CA THR A 260 0.90 22.41 -10.97
C THR A 260 0.25 21.25 -11.72
N ALA A 261 0.12 21.34 -13.05
CA ALA A 261 -0.48 20.29 -13.89
C ALA A 261 0.45 19.09 -14.13
N SER A 262 1.77 19.28 -14.14
CA SER A 262 2.74 18.24 -14.52
C SER A 262 2.72 17.07 -13.53
N TRP A 263 2.54 15.84 -14.03
CA TRP A 263 2.37 14.64 -13.19
C TRP A 263 1.25 14.74 -12.14
N SER A 264 0.19 15.53 -12.35
CA SER A 264 -0.97 15.50 -11.46
C SER A 264 -1.55 14.08 -11.38
N GLY A 265 -1.67 13.53 -10.17
CA GLY A 265 -2.08 12.13 -9.95
C GLY A 265 -0.97 11.08 -10.20
N ALA A 266 0.28 11.50 -10.37
CA ALA A 266 1.44 10.65 -10.62
C ALA A 266 2.65 11.08 -9.77
N ARG A 267 2.40 11.44 -8.51
CA ARG A 267 3.40 12.03 -7.60
C ARG A 267 3.57 11.23 -6.32
N VAL A 268 4.81 11.17 -5.87
CA VAL A 268 5.22 10.83 -4.50
C VAL A 268 6.04 11.99 -3.97
N HIS A 269 5.86 12.34 -2.71
CA HIS A 269 6.53 13.46 -2.06
C HIS A 269 7.25 12.96 -0.82
N GLN A 270 8.57 12.99 -0.80
CA GLN A 270 9.37 12.79 0.41
C GLN A 270 9.41 14.13 1.15
N TYR A 271 8.78 14.21 2.32
CA TYR A 271 8.44 15.47 2.98
C TYR A 271 9.07 15.66 4.36
N ASP A 272 9.75 14.65 4.89
CA ASP A 272 10.38 14.61 6.22
C ASP A 272 11.54 13.60 6.14
N LEU A 273 12.78 14.06 6.27
CA LEU A 273 13.99 13.26 6.00
C LEU A 273 14.73 12.85 7.28
N ASP A 274 15.33 11.66 7.28
CA ASP A 274 16.19 11.12 8.33
C ASP A 274 15.56 11.20 9.74
N VAL A 275 14.27 10.83 9.84
CA VAL A 275 13.53 10.91 11.10
C VAL A 275 13.44 9.57 11.83
N PRO A 276 13.72 9.53 13.15
CA PRO A 276 13.34 8.40 13.97
C PRO A 276 11.82 8.32 14.05
N ALA A 277 11.28 7.13 13.83
CA ALA A 277 9.87 6.84 14.02
C ALA A 277 9.70 5.54 14.78
N ALA A 278 8.83 5.54 15.79
CA ALA A 278 8.54 4.37 16.61
C ALA A 278 7.05 4.01 16.54
N TYR A 279 6.76 2.80 16.12
CA TYR A 279 5.40 2.27 16.03
C TYR A 279 5.37 0.83 16.57
N GLY A 280 4.37 0.54 17.40
CA GLY A 280 4.23 -0.80 17.99
C GLY A 280 5.40 -1.23 18.88
N GLY A 281 6.11 -0.26 19.47
CA GLY A 281 7.29 -0.49 20.30
C GLY A 281 8.59 -0.73 19.53
N VAL A 282 8.60 -0.51 18.20
CA VAL A 282 9.79 -0.73 17.37
C VAL A 282 10.13 0.53 16.58
N GLU A 283 11.40 0.93 16.62
CA GLU A 283 11.94 2.10 15.95
C GLU A 283 12.56 1.76 14.58
N LEU A 284 12.44 2.70 13.64
CA LEU A 284 13.18 2.76 12.38
C LEU A 284 13.63 4.21 12.14
N GLN A 285 14.79 4.37 11.53
CA GLN A 285 15.16 5.61 10.84
C GLN A 285 14.55 5.58 9.45
N ILE A 286 13.73 6.58 9.12
CA ILE A 286 12.97 6.61 7.88
C ILE A 286 12.97 8.00 7.26
N ASP A 287 12.72 8.02 5.95
CA ASP A 287 12.14 9.17 5.29
C ASP A 287 10.64 8.97 5.16
N ARG A 288 9.87 10.04 5.33
CA ARG A 288 8.40 9.97 5.19
C ARG A 288 7.98 10.50 3.85
N SER A 289 7.10 9.75 3.21
CA SER A 289 6.56 10.06 1.91
C SER A 289 5.03 10.08 1.89
N PHE A 290 4.45 10.89 1.02
CA PHE A 290 3.03 10.87 0.70
C PHE A 290 2.82 10.61 -0.78
N MET A 291 1.96 9.63 -1.09
CA MET A 291 1.70 9.19 -2.46
C MET A 291 0.33 9.66 -2.94
N SER A 292 0.27 10.06 -4.21
CA SER A 292 -0.95 10.14 -5.00
C SER A 292 -0.64 9.71 -6.43
N VAL A 293 -0.82 8.42 -6.69
CA VAL A 293 -0.43 7.77 -7.93
C VAL A 293 -1.60 7.02 -8.58
N GLY A 294 -1.65 7.06 -9.91
CA GLY A 294 -2.69 6.43 -10.71
C GLY A 294 -4.06 7.06 -10.43
N ARG A 295 -5.08 6.24 -10.24
CA ARG A 295 -6.44 6.71 -9.86
C ARG A 295 -6.58 7.05 -8.38
N GLY A 296 -5.50 6.93 -7.60
CA GLY A 296 -5.54 7.05 -6.15
C GLY A 296 -6.29 5.90 -5.49
N SER A 297 -6.60 6.05 -4.19
CA SER A 297 -7.37 5.04 -3.45
C SER A 297 -8.85 5.06 -3.83
N VAL A 298 -9.28 4.08 -4.63
CA VAL A 298 -10.67 3.95 -5.11
C VAL A 298 -11.35 2.73 -4.47
N ALA A 299 -12.48 2.96 -3.81
CA ALA A 299 -13.27 1.88 -3.21
C ALA A 299 -14.07 1.14 -4.28
N PRO A 300 -14.27 -0.19 -4.13
CA PRO A 300 -15.18 -0.93 -5.01
C PRO A 300 -16.62 -0.40 -4.89
N LYS A 301 -17.44 -0.78 -5.86
CA LYS A 301 -18.89 -0.55 -5.81
C LYS A 301 -19.46 -1.16 -4.51
N PRO A 302 -20.31 -0.44 -3.77
CA PRO A 302 -20.95 -1.01 -2.58
C PRO A 302 -21.78 -2.24 -2.97
N PRO A 303 -21.78 -3.31 -2.15
CA PRO A 303 -22.59 -4.49 -2.40
C PRO A 303 -24.08 -4.15 -2.29
N SER A 304 -24.92 -4.83 -3.07
CA SER A 304 -26.37 -4.76 -2.87
C SER A 304 -26.72 -5.29 -1.48
N THR A 305 -27.44 -4.50 -0.69
CA THR A 305 -27.82 -4.84 0.68
C THR A 305 -29.33 -4.86 0.75
N CYS A 306 -29.94 -6.03 0.51
CA CYS A 306 -31.39 -6.22 0.40
C CYS A 306 -32.10 -5.22 -0.58
N GLY A 307 -31.38 -4.67 -1.55
CA GLY A 307 -31.90 -3.63 -2.46
C GLY A 307 -32.16 -2.26 -1.81
N VAL A 308 -31.65 -2.01 -0.60
CA VAL A 308 -31.86 -0.75 0.14
C VAL A 308 -30.56 0.01 0.36
N SER A 309 -30.65 1.34 0.46
CA SER A 309 -29.52 2.14 0.93
C SER A 309 -29.36 1.99 2.44
N ILE A 310 -28.13 1.77 2.87
CA ILE A 310 -27.74 1.77 4.28
C ILE A 310 -26.77 2.90 4.62
N ASP A 311 -26.37 3.72 3.65
CA ASP A 311 -25.39 4.81 3.78
C ASP A 311 -26.13 6.11 4.09
N PHE A 312 -26.28 6.44 5.38
CA PHE A 312 -26.94 7.66 5.84
C PHE A 312 -25.96 8.61 6.52
N ALA A 313 -26.24 9.91 6.44
CA ALA A 313 -25.47 10.94 7.15
C ALA A 313 -25.70 10.88 8.67
N ASP A 314 -26.95 10.60 9.09
CA ASP A 314 -27.35 10.39 10.48
C ASP A 314 -28.04 9.02 10.67
N TYR A 315 -28.08 8.52 11.90
CA TYR A 315 -28.85 7.34 12.29
C TYR A 315 -29.71 7.68 13.51
N ARG A 316 -31.01 7.87 13.28
CA ARG A 316 -31.94 8.32 14.32
C ARG A 316 -32.33 7.18 15.24
N THR A 317 -32.78 7.53 16.44
CA THR A 317 -33.35 6.52 17.33
C THR A 317 -34.65 5.98 16.73
N LEU A 318 -34.69 4.69 16.45
CA LEU A 318 -35.89 4.02 15.95
C LEU A 318 -36.64 3.31 17.07
N LYS A 319 -37.96 3.30 16.99
CA LYS A 319 -38.85 2.60 17.91
C LYS A 319 -40.06 2.06 17.14
N GLN A 320 -40.86 1.22 17.80
CA GLN A 320 -42.12 0.78 17.21
C GLN A 320 -42.96 1.98 16.75
N GLY A 321 -43.51 1.90 15.54
CA GLY A 321 -44.21 2.99 14.86
C GLY A 321 -43.32 3.89 13.99
N SER A 322 -41.99 3.83 14.11
CA SER A 322 -41.08 4.46 13.15
C SER A 322 -41.28 3.88 11.75
N THR A 323 -41.09 4.71 10.72
CA THR A 323 -41.18 4.30 9.31
C THR A 323 -40.05 4.90 8.47
N GLY A 324 -39.84 4.37 7.26
CA GLY A 324 -38.97 4.96 6.25
C GLY A 324 -37.65 4.22 6.00
N GLY A 325 -36.71 4.89 5.32
CA GLY A 325 -35.48 4.28 4.81
C GLY A 325 -34.57 3.67 5.90
N GLN A 326 -34.44 4.32 7.06
CA GLN A 326 -33.63 3.78 8.16
C GLN A 326 -34.27 2.52 8.79
N VAL A 327 -35.60 2.39 8.75
CA VAL A 327 -36.27 1.16 9.17
C VAL A 327 -35.99 0.03 8.18
N LYS A 328 -36.01 0.31 6.87
CA LYS A 328 -35.60 -0.67 5.85
C LYS A 328 -34.16 -1.14 6.06
N ALA A 329 -33.26 -0.21 6.33
CA ALA A 329 -31.87 -0.53 6.65
C ALA A 329 -31.74 -1.39 7.93
N LEU A 330 -32.49 -1.05 8.98
CA LEU A 330 -32.56 -1.86 10.20
C LEU A 330 -33.02 -3.29 9.92
N GLN A 331 -34.15 -3.45 9.20
CA GLN A 331 -34.72 -4.74 8.84
C GLN A 331 -33.70 -5.58 8.06
N CYS A 332 -33.07 -5.01 7.03
CA CYS A 332 -32.05 -5.70 6.25
C CYS A 332 -30.81 -6.09 7.08
N LEU A 333 -30.32 -5.20 7.95
CA LEU A 333 -29.17 -5.52 8.81
C LEU A 333 -29.51 -6.61 9.84
N LEU A 334 -30.73 -6.65 10.37
CA LEU A 334 -31.20 -7.71 11.26
C LEU A 334 -31.37 -9.04 10.52
N GLU A 335 -31.86 -9.01 9.28
CA GLU A 335 -31.96 -10.17 8.40
C GLU A 335 -30.58 -10.78 8.11
N GLN A 336 -29.59 -9.95 7.78
CA GLN A 336 -28.21 -10.40 7.60
C GLN A 336 -27.59 -11.03 8.86
N GLN A 337 -28.10 -10.66 10.04
CA GLN A 337 -27.72 -11.27 11.32
C GLN A 337 -28.58 -12.48 11.69
N ARG A 338 -29.47 -12.92 10.80
CA ARG A 338 -30.45 -14.00 10.99
C ARG A 338 -31.36 -13.76 12.20
N ARG A 339 -31.73 -12.49 12.44
CA ARG A 339 -32.60 -12.06 13.54
C ARG A 339 -33.98 -11.61 13.11
N TYR A 340 -34.18 -11.43 11.81
CA TYR A 340 -35.43 -11.00 11.22
C TYR A 340 -35.64 -11.73 9.90
N ASP A 341 -36.81 -12.32 9.72
CA ASP A 341 -37.24 -13.09 8.55
C ASP A 341 -38.49 -12.47 7.89
N GLY A 342 -38.94 -11.32 8.38
CA GLY A 342 -40.05 -10.55 7.85
C GLY A 342 -39.67 -9.69 6.65
N ARG A 343 -40.64 -8.89 6.17
CA ARG A 343 -40.48 -8.07 4.97
C ARG A 343 -39.66 -6.81 5.27
N VAL A 344 -38.76 -6.44 4.34
CA VAL A 344 -38.04 -5.15 4.36
C VAL A 344 -38.93 -4.03 3.79
N ASP A 345 -40.01 -3.71 4.50
CA ASP A 345 -41.05 -2.77 4.06
C ASP A 345 -40.89 -1.34 4.61
N GLY A 346 -40.00 -1.15 5.59
CA GLY A 346 -39.77 0.12 6.24
C GLY A 346 -40.78 0.47 7.33
N ARG A 347 -41.47 -0.51 7.90
CA ARG A 347 -42.37 -0.33 9.06
C ARG A 347 -41.79 -1.02 10.30
N PHE A 348 -41.59 -0.24 11.37
CA PHE A 348 -41.09 -0.78 12.63
C PHE A 348 -42.27 -1.29 13.45
N ASP A 349 -42.67 -2.53 13.20
CA ASP A 349 -43.76 -3.21 13.87
C ASP A 349 -43.31 -4.00 15.13
N ARG A 350 -44.20 -4.85 15.64
CA ARG A 350 -43.92 -5.70 16.83
C ARG A 350 -42.85 -6.76 16.55
N ASP A 351 -42.73 -7.24 15.32
CA ASP A 351 -41.78 -8.28 14.94
C ASP A 351 -40.39 -7.70 14.75
N VAL A 352 -40.27 -6.51 14.15
CA VAL A 352 -39.02 -5.74 14.16
C VAL A 352 -38.59 -5.43 15.59
N ALA A 353 -39.51 -5.04 16.48
CA ALA A 353 -39.19 -4.81 17.90
C ALA A 353 -38.68 -6.07 18.61
N ARG A 354 -39.23 -7.24 18.29
CA ARG A 354 -38.78 -8.54 18.81
C ARG A 354 -37.39 -8.88 18.30
N ALA A 355 -37.14 -8.68 17.00
CA ALA A 355 -35.83 -8.88 16.38
C ALA A 355 -34.76 -7.97 16.99
N VAL A 356 -35.09 -6.69 17.25
CA VAL A 356 -34.20 -5.74 17.93
C VAL A 356 -33.88 -6.21 19.36
N ARG A 357 -34.88 -6.65 20.13
CA ARG A 357 -34.64 -7.18 21.49
C ARG A 357 -33.74 -8.43 21.48
N SER A 358 -33.98 -9.35 20.54
CA SER A 358 -33.13 -10.53 20.33
C SER A 358 -31.69 -10.14 20.00
N PHE A 359 -31.51 -9.18 19.08
CA PHE A 359 -30.20 -8.64 18.75
C PHE A 359 -29.52 -8.03 19.98
N GLN A 360 -30.20 -7.12 20.69
CA GLN A 360 -29.67 -6.47 21.89
C GLN A 360 -29.22 -7.46 22.95
N SER A 361 -30.08 -8.43 23.29
CA SER A 361 -29.78 -9.49 24.26
C SER A 361 -28.51 -10.26 23.87
N SER A 362 -28.41 -10.72 22.62
CA SER A 362 -27.25 -11.47 22.15
C SER A 362 -25.94 -10.68 22.07
N ARG A 363 -26.00 -9.35 22.20
CA ARG A 363 -24.85 -8.45 22.16
C ARG A 363 -24.57 -7.82 23.51
N GLY A 364 -25.25 -8.26 24.58
CA GLY A 364 -25.09 -7.69 25.92
C GLY A 364 -25.52 -6.22 26.01
N LEU A 365 -26.43 -5.78 25.14
CA LEU A 365 -26.98 -4.43 25.16
C LEU A 365 -28.26 -4.38 26.02
N PRO A 366 -28.61 -3.20 26.58
CA PRO A 366 -29.92 -3.01 27.21
C PRO A 366 -31.06 -3.37 26.25
N VAL A 367 -31.91 -4.31 26.66
CA VAL A 367 -32.98 -4.89 25.84
C VAL A 367 -34.21 -3.98 25.84
N THR A 368 -34.11 -2.86 25.14
CA THR A 368 -35.16 -1.82 25.11
C THR A 368 -36.17 -2.01 23.98
N GLY A 369 -35.81 -2.78 22.94
CA GLY A 369 -36.57 -2.85 21.68
C GLY A 369 -36.55 -1.56 20.86
N LYS A 370 -35.78 -0.54 21.29
CA LYS A 370 -35.49 0.68 20.55
C LYS A 370 -34.08 0.59 19.98
N VAL A 371 -33.85 1.15 18.80
CA VAL A 371 -32.52 1.20 18.17
C VAL A 371 -31.95 2.59 18.40
N ASN A 372 -31.26 2.77 19.52
CA ASN A 372 -30.52 3.99 19.83
C ASN A 372 -29.12 3.98 19.19
N ALA A 373 -28.36 5.06 19.36
CA ALA A 373 -27.00 5.19 18.82
C ALA A 373 -26.11 3.99 19.17
N ARG A 374 -26.11 3.52 20.43
CA ARG A 374 -25.34 2.35 20.86
C ARG A 374 -25.73 1.07 20.11
N THR A 375 -27.02 0.85 19.91
CA THR A 375 -27.52 -0.32 19.15
C THR A 375 -27.11 -0.22 17.67
N TRP A 376 -27.23 0.97 17.07
CA TRP A 376 -26.77 1.23 15.71
C TRP A 376 -25.26 1.02 15.54
N THR A 377 -24.44 1.52 16.47
CA THR A 377 -22.98 1.31 16.45
C THR A 377 -22.65 -0.17 16.37
N VAL A 378 -23.20 -1.00 17.25
CA VAL A 378 -22.94 -2.45 17.29
C VAL A 378 -23.43 -3.13 16.01
N LEU A 379 -24.61 -2.75 15.51
CA LEU A 379 -25.22 -3.34 14.32
C LEU A 379 -24.44 -3.00 13.05
N LEU A 380 -24.11 -1.73 12.85
CA LEU A 380 -23.34 -1.27 11.69
C LEU A 380 -21.91 -1.80 11.73
N ALA A 381 -21.30 -1.91 12.91
CA ALA A 381 -19.94 -2.43 13.03
C ALA A 381 -19.81 -3.91 12.68
N ARG A 382 -20.87 -4.68 12.45
CA ARG A 382 -20.78 -6.14 12.21
C ARG A 382 -20.00 -6.50 10.95
N GLY A 383 -19.14 -7.51 11.05
CA GLY A 383 -18.32 -8.01 9.94
C GLY A 383 -16.93 -8.43 10.41
N SER A 384 -15.98 -8.46 9.48
CA SER A 384 -14.55 -8.69 9.74
C SER A 384 -13.92 -7.55 10.58
N SER A 385 -12.67 -7.70 11.00
CA SER A 385 -11.93 -6.65 11.73
C SER A 385 -10.58 -6.37 11.05
N PRO A 386 -10.57 -5.92 9.78
CA PRO A 386 -9.32 -5.68 9.07
C PRO A 386 -8.58 -4.46 9.63
N VAL A 387 -7.28 -4.40 9.41
CA VAL A 387 -6.52 -3.15 9.61
C VAL A 387 -6.97 -2.12 8.56
N LEU A 388 -7.38 -0.94 9.01
CA LEU A 388 -7.68 0.19 8.12
C LEU A 388 -6.92 1.43 8.57
N LYS A 389 -6.17 2.04 7.64
CA LYS A 389 -5.47 3.31 7.82
C LYS A 389 -5.62 4.20 6.58
N ARG A 390 -5.09 5.42 6.60
CA ARG A 390 -5.26 6.38 5.49
C ARG A 390 -4.84 5.75 4.16
N GLY A 391 -5.71 5.85 3.16
CA GLY A 391 -5.54 5.21 1.85
C GLY A 391 -6.19 3.84 1.70
N SER A 392 -6.71 3.25 2.78
CA SER A 392 -7.56 2.04 2.68
C SER A 392 -8.82 2.38 1.89
N ALA A 393 -9.18 1.52 0.94
CA ALA A 393 -10.37 1.70 0.11
C ALA A 393 -11.15 0.39 -0.02
N SER A 394 -12.24 0.24 0.73
CA SER A 394 -13.00 -1.01 0.80
C SER A 394 -14.42 -0.80 1.33
N ASN A 395 -15.23 -1.87 1.27
CA ASN A 395 -16.55 -1.88 1.92
C ASN A 395 -16.44 -1.88 3.45
N ASP A 396 -15.33 -2.33 4.03
CA ASP A 396 -15.06 -2.21 5.47
C ASP A 396 -14.83 -0.76 5.90
N VAL A 397 -14.26 0.07 5.02
CA VAL A 397 -14.19 1.51 5.28
C VAL A 397 -15.57 2.15 5.24
N ARG A 398 -16.47 1.74 4.32
CA ARG A 398 -17.86 2.22 4.34
C ARG A 398 -18.55 1.86 5.64
N ARG A 399 -18.33 0.62 6.11
CA ARG A 399 -18.80 0.15 7.41
C ARG A 399 -18.28 1.02 8.55
N LEU A 400 -16.97 1.25 8.59
CA LEU A 400 -16.34 2.14 9.55
C LEU A 400 -16.97 3.55 9.53
N GLN A 401 -17.12 4.16 8.35
CA GLN A 401 -17.69 5.51 8.19
C GLN A 401 -19.12 5.60 8.74
N ARG A 402 -20.00 4.64 8.40
CA ARG A 402 -21.35 4.56 8.96
C ARG A 402 -21.31 4.43 10.49
N THR A 403 -20.46 3.54 10.99
CA THR A 403 -20.34 3.30 12.43
C THR A 403 -19.80 4.54 13.16
N LEU A 404 -18.80 5.24 12.61
CA LEU A 404 -18.27 6.46 13.20
C LEU A 404 -19.31 7.57 13.22
N ASN A 405 -20.10 7.76 12.15
CA ASN A 405 -21.16 8.77 12.12
C ASN A 405 -22.17 8.61 13.26
N VAL A 406 -22.44 7.37 13.71
CA VAL A 406 -23.38 7.11 14.81
C VAL A 406 -22.73 6.97 16.19
N ALA A 407 -21.53 6.38 16.26
CA ALA A 407 -20.80 6.26 17.52
C ALA A 407 -20.40 7.65 18.04
N THR A 408 -20.00 8.51 17.10
CA THR A 408 -19.63 9.89 17.34
C THR A 408 -20.69 10.83 16.74
N ALA A 409 -20.32 12.06 16.40
CA ALA A 409 -21.09 12.97 15.56
C ALA A 409 -20.34 13.28 14.25
N ALA A 410 -19.56 12.32 13.76
CA ALA A 410 -18.80 12.48 12.55
C ALA A 410 -19.74 12.71 11.36
N ASP A 411 -19.56 13.80 10.64
CA ASP A 411 -20.25 14.07 9.37
C ASP A 411 -19.42 13.51 8.21
N LEU A 412 -19.23 12.18 8.18
CA LEU A 412 -18.47 11.52 7.12
C LEU A 412 -19.40 11.13 5.98
N ARG A 413 -18.97 11.47 4.77
CA ARG A 413 -19.57 10.90 3.56
C ARG A 413 -19.08 9.47 3.40
N VAL A 414 -20.00 8.52 3.26
CA VAL A 414 -19.71 7.08 3.13
C VAL A 414 -19.21 6.74 1.73
N ARG A 415 -17.95 7.10 1.42
CA ARG A 415 -17.32 6.82 0.11
C ARG A 415 -16.53 5.52 0.06
N GLY A 416 -16.23 4.93 1.21
CA GLY A 416 -15.42 3.72 1.31
C GLY A 416 -13.92 3.96 1.17
N VAL A 417 -13.46 5.21 1.26
CA VAL A 417 -12.05 5.58 1.26
C VAL A 417 -11.72 6.24 2.60
N LEU A 418 -10.68 5.73 3.27
CA LEU A 418 -10.24 6.26 4.56
C LEU A 418 -9.28 7.40 4.27
N ASP A 419 -9.81 8.61 4.23
CA ASP A 419 -9.07 9.86 4.01
C ASP A 419 -8.61 10.50 5.32
N ALA A 420 -7.99 11.68 5.22
CA ALA A 420 -7.54 12.44 6.39
C ALA A 420 -8.69 12.77 7.37
N LYS A 421 -9.89 13.10 6.85
CA LYS A 421 -11.06 13.40 7.68
C LYS A 421 -11.50 12.16 8.45
N THR A 422 -11.58 11.01 7.78
CA THR A 422 -11.96 9.74 8.40
C THR A 422 -10.93 9.32 9.45
N SER A 423 -9.63 9.43 9.17
CA SER A 423 -8.55 9.09 10.12
C SER A 423 -8.58 9.97 11.39
N ARG A 424 -8.84 11.27 11.24
CA ARG A 424 -9.04 12.18 12.40
C ARG A 424 -10.22 11.74 13.28
N TRP A 425 -11.33 11.31 12.69
CA TRP A 425 -12.48 10.80 13.44
C TRP A 425 -12.25 9.42 14.07
N VAL A 426 -11.41 8.57 13.45
CA VAL A 426 -10.91 7.35 14.11
C VAL A 426 -10.12 7.70 15.36
N SER A 427 -9.16 8.63 15.27
CA SER A 427 -8.35 9.09 16.42
C SER A 427 -9.23 9.69 17.52
N ALA A 428 -10.19 10.57 17.17
CA ALA A 428 -11.13 11.13 18.13
C ALA A 428 -11.99 10.07 18.83
N TYR A 429 -12.50 9.08 18.08
CA TYR A 429 -13.23 7.95 18.65
C TYR A 429 -12.35 7.14 19.61
N GLN A 430 -11.12 6.80 19.20
CA GLN A 430 -10.15 6.08 20.03
C GLN A 430 -9.90 6.80 21.35
N SER A 431 -9.63 8.11 21.32
CA SER A 431 -9.48 8.92 22.54
C SER A 431 -10.72 8.84 23.43
N ALA A 432 -11.92 9.01 22.86
CA ALA A 432 -13.17 9.00 23.61
C ALA A 432 -13.42 7.66 24.34
N VAL A 433 -12.97 6.55 23.76
CA VAL A 433 -13.11 5.23 24.37
C VAL A 433 -11.86 4.78 25.15
N GLY A 434 -10.85 5.63 25.33
CA GLY A 434 -9.64 5.30 26.10
C GLY A 434 -8.68 4.34 25.38
N LEU A 435 -8.63 4.39 24.05
CA LEU A 435 -7.62 3.71 23.22
C LEU A 435 -6.56 4.71 22.74
N PRO A 436 -5.35 4.26 22.35
CA PRO A 436 -4.37 5.10 21.68
C PRO A 436 -4.94 5.75 20.42
N ALA A 437 -4.78 7.07 20.30
CA ALA A 437 -5.43 7.91 19.28
C ALA A 437 -4.69 7.93 17.94
N THR A 438 -4.34 6.76 17.42
CA THR A 438 -3.44 6.59 16.27
C THR A 438 -4.07 6.98 14.93
N GLY A 439 -5.40 6.99 14.82
CA GLY A 439 -6.10 7.14 13.54
C GLY A 439 -5.99 5.90 12.64
N VAL A 440 -5.42 4.80 13.14
CA VAL A 440 -5.34 3.47 12.53
C VAL A 440 -6.35 2.55 13.21
N VAL A 441 -7.24 1.95 12.44
CA VAL A 441 -8.23 1.00 12.94
C VAL A 441 -7.60 -0.39 12.97
N GLU A 442 -7.39 -0.90 14.17
CA GLU A 442 -6.96 -2.27 14.42
C GLU A 442 -7.99 -3.05 15.26
N SER A 443 -7.64 -4.26 15.69
CA SER A 443 -8.52 -5.17 16.44
C SER A 443 -9.15 -4.52 17.68
N GLY A 444 -8.38 -3.72 18.44
CA GLY A 444 -8.87 -3.01 19.61
C GLY A 444 -9.96 -1.97 19.29
N THR A 445 -9.79 -1.24 18.18
CA THR A 445 -10.79 -0.25 17.73
C THR A 445 -12.08 -0.95 17.29
N TRP A 446 -11.97 -2.04 16.52
CA TRP A 446 -13.13 -2.84 16.15
C TRP A 446 -13.84 -3.46 17.34
N ALA A 447 -13.10 -3.98 18.33
CA ALA A 447 -13.67 -4.54 19.56
C ALA A 447 -14.48 -3.50 20.35
N ALA A 448 -14.00 -2.25 20.44
CA ALA A 448 -14.74 -1.16 21.06
C ALA A 448 -16.04 -0.82 20.30
N LEU A 449 -15.98 -0.71 18.97
CA LEU A 449 -17.17 -0.47 18.14
C LEU A 449 -18.16 -1.63 18.25
N HIS A 450 -17.65 -2.86 18.31
CA HIS A 450 -18.44 -4.07 18.44
C HIS A 450 -19.22 -4.20 19.74
N THR A 451 -18.80 -3.51 20.79
CA THR A 451 -19.48 -3.48 22.11
C THR A 451 -20.28 -2.19 22.33
N GLY A 452 -20.27 -1.29 21.33
CA GLY A 452 -20.99 -0.02 21.36
C GLY A 452 -20.40 0.98 22.34
N ARG A 453 -19.10 0.86 22.66
CA ARG A 453 -18.36 1.91 23.38
C ARG A 453 -18.32 3.15 22.49
N ARG A 454 -18.57 4.32 23.07
CA ARG A 454 -18.62 5.61 22.37
C ARG A 454 -18.36 6.75 23.32
#